data_AF-A0A9W8PCS9-F1
#
_entry.id   AF-A0A9W8PCS9-F1
#
_cell.length_a   1.000
_cell.length_b   1.000
_cell.length_c   1.000
_cell.angle_alpha   90.00
_cell.angle_beta   90.00
_cell.angle_gamma   90.00
#
_symmetry.space_group_name_H-M   'P 1'
#
loop_
_entity.id
_entity.type
_entity.pdbx_description
1 polymer ?
#
loop_
_entity_poly.entity_id
_entity_poly.type
_entity_poly.pdbx_seq_one_letter_code
_entity_poly.pdbx_strand_id
1 'polypeptide(L)'
;MDALIKRVDEKLTKAQKDLNFVPLKRKLNVRGTYDSLPIGGSFGGGQTRPAMFAHTPHNDEIVEGLRKDEDILRIAGLCDEYFKSYVPKLHTLYDNVLNWLHEDNNEFERPFPNCAFAAATVNFLLAVTRRHKDFLNMIYGFCAVTPLGPYNYKQGGHLIIWDLGLIIEFPPGTVILLPSALLEHSNVSIVPGETRSSITFYSAAGLFRWRHNGYMSDKEFRARASPKVLKKWKQYRREMWKEGLELLQP
;
A
#
# COMPACT_ATOMS: atom_id res chain seq x y z
N MET A 1 -15.39 7.00 17.07
CA MET A 1 -14.45 7.06 15.92
C MET A 1 -13.71 8.40 15.91
N ASP A 2 -14.41 9.52 16.02
CA ASP A 2 -13.89 10.88 15.84
C ASP A 2 -12.65 11.24 16.67
N ALA A 3 -12.60 10.83 17.94
CA ALA A 3 -11.44 11.10 18.80
C ALA A 3 -10.16 10.36 18.35
N LEU A 4 -10.29 9.13 17.82
CA LEU A 4 -9.15 8.38 17.28
C LEU A 4 -8.62 9.07 16.02
N ILE A 5 -9.52 9.39 15.09
CA ILE A 5 -9.16 10.02 13.81
C ILE A 5 -8.46 11.35 14.01
N LYS A 6 -8.95 12.17 14.95
CA LYS A 6 -8.32 13.43 15.33
C LYS A 6 -6.89 13.22 15.86
N ARG A 7 -6.68 12.29 16.80
CA ARG A 7 -5.34 12.01 17.35
C ARG A 7 -4.37 11.50 16.28
N VAL A 8 -4.84 10.65 15.38
CA VAL A 8 -4.03 10.17 14.25
C VAL A 8 -3.64 11.36 13.37
N ASP A 9 -4.57 12.22 12.98
CA ASP A 9 -4.27 13.37 12.13
C ASP A 9 -3.28 14.36 12.78
N GLU A 10 -3.43 14.62 14.08
CA GLU A 10 -2.48 15.43 14.85
C GLU A 10 -1.07 14.82 14.86
N LYS A 11 -0.97 13.49 15.03
CA LYS A 11 0.30 12.76 14.97
C LYS A 11 0.94 12.83 13.58
N LEU A 12 0.16 12.64 12.52
CA LEU A 12 0.66 12.74 11.15
C LEU A 12 1.10 14.16 10.80
N THR A 13 0.36 15.18 11.27
CA THR A 13 0.74 16.59 11.10
C THR A 13 2.03 16.92 11.81
N LYS A 14 2.24 16.38 13.03
CA LYS A 14 3.51 16.51 13.74
C LYS A 14 4.64 15.80 12.98
N ALA A 15 4.44 14.54 12.59
CA ALA A 15 5.42 13.76 11.84
C ALA A 15 5.82 14.46 10.54
N GLN A 16 4.89 15.05 9.80
CA GLN A 16 5.18 15.79 8.58
C GLN A 16 6.14 16.96 8.80
N LYS A 17 6.02 17.67 9.93
CA LYS A 17 6.92 18.78 10.28
C LYS A 17 8.31 18.31 10.71
N ASP A 18 8.35 17.15 11.37
CA ASP A 18 9.58 16.58 11.90
C ASP A 18 10.38 15.82 10.83
N LEU A 19 9.72 15.36 9.76
CA LEU A 19 10.33 14.62 8.65
C LEU A 19 11.17 15.52 7.73
N ASN A 20 12.34 15.02 7.36
CA ASN A 20 13.17 15.63 6.34
C ASN A 20 12.79 15.10 4.96
N PHE A 21 11.93 15.82 4.26
CA PHE A 21 11.62 15.52 2.86
C PHE A 21 12.68 16.12 1.94
N VAL A 22 13.14 15.32 0.97
CA VAL A 22 13.88 15.88 -0.16
C VAL A 22 12.90 16.79 -0.90
N PRO A 23 13.23 18.08 -1.14
CA PRO A 23 12.36 18.98 -1.86
C PRO A 23 11.85 18.30 -3.11
N LEU A 24 10.53 18.30 -3.33
CA LEU A 24 9.89 17.69 -4.50
C LEU A 24 10.55 18.29 -5.76
N LYS A 25 11.60 17.64 -6.26
CA LYS A 25 12.16 17.95 -7.57
C LYS A 25 10.97 17.79 -8.50
N ARG A 26 10.64 18.86 -9.23
CA ARG A 26 9.44 19.10 -10.09
C ARG A 26 9.18 18.04 -11.18
N LYS A 27 9.46 16.76 -10.95
CA LYS A 27 8.97 15.65 -11.73
C LYS A 27 7.54 15.41 -11.27
N LEU A 28 6.61 15.65 -12.18
CA LEU A 28 5.19 15.35 -12.06
C LEU A 28 5.03 13.91 -11.54
N ASN A 29 4.73 13.76 -10.25
CA ASN A 29 4.27 12.48 -9.73
C ASN A 29 2.81 12.32 -10.17
N VAL A 30 2.50 11.19 -10.82
CA VAL A 30 1.12 10.85 -11.24
C VAL A 30 0.16 10.81 -10.06
N ARG A 31 0.69 10.60 -8.85
CA ARG A 31 -0.06 10.60 -7.59
C ARG A 31 -0.17 11.98 -6.94
N GLY A 32 0.25 13.06 -7.60
CA GLY A 32 0.13 14.42 -7.09
C GLY A 32 1.38 14.96 -6.43
N THR A 33 1.31 16.21 -5.97
CA THR A 33 2.45 16.96 -5.42
C THR A 33 2.19 17.26 -3.95
N TYR A 34 2.61 16.35 -3.07
CA TYR A 34 2.52 16.48 -1.62
C TYR A 34 3.57 15.56 -0.96
N ASP A 35 3.81 15.75 0.32
CA ASP A 35 4.75 14.92 1.08
C ASP A 35 4.18 13.51 1.30
N SER A 36 5.01 12.50 1.06
CA SER A 36 4.62 11.10 1.26
C SER A 36 5.74 10.32 1.94
N LEU A 37 5.38 9.52 2.94
CA LEU A 37 6.31 8.65 3.66
C LEU A 37 5.92 7.18 3.44
N PRO A 38 6.69 6.41 2.64
CA PRO A 38 6.52 4.96 2.59
C PRO A 38 7.04 4.32 3.87
N ILE A 39 6.41 3.25 4.33
CA ILE A 39 6.76 2.47 5.52
C ILE A 39 6.66 0.98 5.14
N GLY A 40 7.60 0.15 5.60
CA GLY A 40 7.59 -1.29 5.34
C GLY A 40 8.53 -1.72 4.22
N GLY A 41 8.13 -2.74 3.45
CA GLY A 41 9.00 -3.37 2.47
C GLY A 41 8.35 -3.59 1.10
N SER A 42 9.19 -3.72 0.08
CA SER A 42 8.76 -3.90 -1.30
C SER A 42 9.78 -4.70 -2.10
N PHE A 43 9.41 -5.07 -3.33
CA PHE A 43 10.34 -5.65 -4.29
C PHE A 43 10.03 -5.21 -5.72
N GLY A 44 11.06 -4.69 -6.39
CA GLY A 44 10.96 -4.05 -7.69
C GLY A 44 11.92 -2.87 -7.82
N GLY A 45 11.85 -2.11 -8.92
CA GLY A 45 12.62 -0.86 -9.08
C GLY A 45 14.14 -1.02 -9.17
N GLY A 46 14.64 -2.23 -9.47
CA GLY A 46 16.08 -2.52 -9.58
C GLY A 46 16.69 -3.18 -8.34
N GLN A 47 15.92 -3.37 -7.27
CA GLN A 47 16.34 -4.16 -6.11
C GLN A 47 16.66 -5.60 -6.53
N THR A 48 17.70 -6.19 -5.92
CA THR A 48 18.14 -7.57 -6.17
C THR A 48 17.39 -8.59 -5.31
N ARG A 49 16.91 -8.17 -4.14
CA ARG A 49 16.07 -8.96 -3.21
C ARG A 49 14.98 -8.08 -2.59
N PRO A 50 13.90 -8.65 -2.01
CA PRO A 50 12.97 -7.91 -1.16
C PRO A 50 13.69 -7.19 -0.02
N ALA A 51 13.32 -5.94 0.25
CA ALA A 51 13.93 -5.14 1.30
C ALA A 51 12.94 -4.14 1.89
N MET A 52 13.25 -3.68 3.10
CA MET A 52 12.59 -2.54 3.74
C MET A 52 12.95 -1.24 3.02
N PHE A 53 12.06 -0.26 3.04
CA PHE A 53 12.38 1.09 2.55
C PHE A 53 13.50 1.70 3.38
N ALA A 54 14.49 2.27 2.70
CA ALA A 54 15.58 2.97 3.36
C ALA A 54 15.18 4.42 3.63
N HIS A 55 15.38 4.89 4.87
CA HIS A 55 15.27 6.29 5.23
C HIS A 55 16.60 6.83 5.76
N THR A 56 16.65 8.13 6.04
CA THR A 56 17.76 8.68 6.82
C THR A 56 17.59 8.25 8.28
N PRO A 57 18.67 8.18 9.09
CA PRO A 57 18.56 7.80 10.49
C PRO A 57 17.51 8.63 11.26
N HIS A 58 17.43 9.93 11.00
CA HIS A 58 16.41 10.82 11.55
C HIS A 58 14.98 10.44 11.16
N ASN A 59 14.73 10.15 9.88
CA ASN A 59 13.39 9.76 9.43
C ASN A 59 13.04 8.34 9.91
N ASP A 60 14.01 7.44 10.05
CA ASP A 60 13.81 6.09 10.59
C ASP A 60 13.28 6.13 12.03
N GLU A 61 13.78 7.05 12.87
CA GLU A 61 13.25 7.24 14.24
C GLU A 61 11.75 7.60 14.23
N ILE A 62 11.34 8.47 13.30
CA ILE A 62 9.93 8.87 13.13
C ILE A 62 9.09 7.72 12.59
N VAL A 63 9.60 7.00 11.59
CA VAL A 63 8.94 5.80 11.03
C VAL A 63 8.69 4.76 12.12
N GLU A 64 9.70 4.50 12.95
CA GLU A 64 9.61 3.53 14.03
C GLU A 64 8.59 3.96 15.10
N GLY A 65 8.55 5.25 15.42
CA GLY A 65 7.51 5.82 16.28
C GLY A 65 6.11 5.60 15.71
N LEU A 66 5.90 5.84 14.41
CA LEU A 66 4.60 5.63 13.76
C LEU A 66 4.20 4.15 13.69
N ARG A 67 5.15 3.23 13.46
CA ARG A 67 4.90 1.78 13.41
C ARG A 67 4.47 1.20 14.77
N LYS A 68 4.93 1.79 15.86
CA LYS A 68 4.64 1.36 17.24
C LYS A 68 3.50 2.14 17.91
N ASP A 69 3.02 3.22 17.28
CA ASP A 69 1.96 4.04 17.85
C ASP A 69 0.61 3.29 17.90
N GLU A 70 -0.02 3.25 19.08
CA GLU A 70 -1.27 2.52 19.29
C GLU A 70 -2.41 2.96 18.38
N ASP A 71 -2.53 4.25 18.07
CA ASP A 71 -3.61 4.75 17.24
C ASP A 71 -3.37 4.40 15.77
N ILE A 72 -2.12 4.43 15.30
CA ILE A 72 -1.76 3.95 13.96
C ILE A 72 -1.99 2.44 13.85
N LEU A 73 -1.61 1.68 14.87
CA LEU A 73 -1.87 0.24 14.94
C LEU A 73 -3.36 -0.09 14.93
N ARG A 74 -4.22 0.74 15.54
CA ARG A 74 -5.68 0.59 15.44
C ARG A 74 -6.18 0.77 14.00
N ILE A 75 -5.64 1.74 13.25
CA ILE A 75 -5.98 1.92 11.83
C ILE A 75 -5.49 0.73 10.99
N ALA A 76 -4.25 0.28 11.21
CA ALA A 76 -3.68 -0.88 10.52
C ALA A 76 -4.51 -2.16 10.78
N GLY A 77 -4.86 -2.41 12.04
CA GLY A 77 -5.68 -3.55 12.44
C GLY A 77 -7.10 -3.48 11.88
N LEU A 78 -7.73 -2.31 11.83
CA LEU A 78 -9.05 -2.15 11.20
C LEU A 78 -9.00 -2.49 9.71
N CYS A 79 -7.97 -2.03 9.00
CA CYS A 79 -7.75 -2.37 7.59
C CYS A 79 -7.53 -3.88 7.40
N ASP A 80 -6.75 -4.50 8.28
CA ASP A 80 -6.47 -5.93 8.26
C ASP A 80 -7.75 -6.76 8.50
N GLU A 81 -8.52 -6.43 9.53
CA GLU A 81 -9.75 -7.14 9.86
C GLU A 81 -10.80 -7.02 8.76
N TYR A 82 -10.93 -5.86 8.10
CA TYR A 82 -11.78 -5.75 6.91
C TYR A 82 -11.27 -6.66 5.79
N PHE A 83 -9.97 -6.65 5.51
CA PHE A 83 -9.41 -7.48 4.45
C PHE A 83 -9.63 -8.97 4.72
N LYS A 84 -9.36 -9.41 5.96
CA LYS A 84 -9.60 -10.77 6.42
C LYS A 84 -11.07 -11.18 6.37
N SER A 85 -11.98 -10.27 6.73
CA SER A 85 -13.42 -10.55 6.77
C SER A 85 -14.04 -10.67 5.38
N TYR A 86 -13.62 -9.83 4.43
CA TYR A 86 -14.21 -9.81 3.09
C TYR A 86 -13.48 -10.73 2.09
N VAL A 87 -12.19 -10.99 2.27
CA VAL A 87 -11.37 -11.76 1.31
C VAL A 87 -10.38 -12.69 2.03
N PRO A 88 -10.84 -13.62 2.87
CA PRO A 88 -10.01 -14.37 3.83
C PRO A 88 -8.89 -15.20 3.20
N LYS A 89 -9.14 -15.84 2.05
CA LYS A 89 -8.14 -16.64 1.33
C LYS A 89 -6.99 -15.77 0.82
N LEU A 90 -7.32 -14.61 0.26
CA LEU A 90 -6.31 -13.67 -0.22
C LEU A 90 -5.54 -13.02 0.94
N HIS A 91 -6.22 -12.71 2.05
CA HIS A 91 -5.56 -12.26 3.29
C HIS A 91 -4.55 -13.30 3.80
N THR A 92 -4.94 -14.58 3.82
CA THR A 92 -4.04 -15.68 4.22
C THR A 92 -2.81 -15.75 3.32
N LEU A 93 -2.95 -15.55 2.01
CA LEU A 93 -1.81 -15.48 1.09
C LEU A 93 -0.88 -14.29 1.44
N TYR A 94 -1.44 -13.12 1.72
CA TYR A 94 -0.66 -11.94 2.11
C TYR A 94 0.13 -12.20 3.40
N ASP A 95 -0.53 -12.75 4.41
CA ASP A 95 0.10 -13.05 5.70
C ASP A 95 1.23 -14.07 5.56
N ASN A 96 0.99 -15.15 4.82
CA ASN A 96 2.00 -16.16 4.53
C ASN A 96 3.20 -15.59 3.77
N VAL A 97 2.98 -14.68 2.83
CA VAL A 97 4.08 -14.02 2.10
C VAL A 97 4.98 -13.25 3.04
N LEU A 98 4.44 -12.55 4.05
CA LEU A 98 5.27 -11.86 5.04
C LEU A 98 6.09 -12.84 5.88
N ASN A 99 5.49 -13.96 6.30
CA ASN A 99 6.18 -14.98 7.08
C ASN A 99 7.32 -15.62 6.26
N TRP A 100 7.07 -15.98 5.00
CA TRP A 100 8.09 -16.54 4.10
C TRP A 100 9.23 -15.58 3.78
N LEU A 101 8.94 -14.28 3.68
CA LEU A 101 9.98 -13.27 3.45
C LEU A 101 10.88 -13.12 4.67
N HIS A 102 10.30 -13.16 5.87
CA HIS A 102 11.07 -13.11 7.11
C HIS A 102 11.94 -14.38 7.30
N GLU A 103 11.42 -15.55 6.95
CA GLU A 103 12.17 -16.81 6.96
C GLU A 103 13.34 -16.82 5.98
N ASP A 104 13.18 -16.24 4.78
CA ASP A 104 14.22 -16.10 3.76
C ASP A 104 15.26 -15.04 4.13
N ASN A 105 14.81 -13.93 4.73
CA ASN A 105 15.64 -12.82 5.15
C ASN A 105 15.07 -12.19 6.42
N ASN A 106 15.70 -12.45 7.57
CA ASN A 106 15.24 -11.95 8.86
C ASN A 106 15.27 -10.42 8.99
N GLU A 107 15.97 -9.70 8.09
CA GLU A 107 15.91 -8.24 7.98
C GLU A 107 14.59 -7.73 7.37
N PHE A 108 13.83 -8.59 6.68
CA PHE A 108 12.51 -8.23 6.19
C PHE A 108 11.49 -8.43 7.31
N GLU A 109 11.10 -7.32 7.94
CA GLU A 109 10.15 -7.32 9.04
C GLU A 109 8.76 -6.89 8.60
N ARG A 110 7.75 -7.42 9.29
CA ARG A 110 6.37 -6.97 9.13
C ARG A 110 6.26 -5.50 9.57
N PRO A 111 5.75 -4.59 8.72
CA PRO A 111 5.69 -3.17 9.05
C PRO A 111 4.80 -2.88 10.26
N PHE A 112 3.64 -3.54 10.34
CA PHE A 112 2.70 -3.40 11.45
C PHE A 112 2.33 -4.80 11.96
N PRO A 113 2.58 -5.13 13.23
CA PRO A 113 2.46 -6.49 13.75
C PRO A 113 1.07 -7.12 13.58
N ASN A 114 0.02 -6.30 13.51
CA ASN A 114 -1.38 -6.71 13.38
C ASN A 114 -1.94 -6.52 11.96
N CYS A 115 -1.10 -6.61 10.93
CA CYS A 115 -1.49 -6.31 9.55
C CYS A 115 -0.74 -7.18 8.53
N ALA A 116 -1.46 -7.73 7.55
CA ALA A 116 -0.95 -8.58 6.47
C ALA A 116 -0.40 -7.80 5.26
N PHE A 117 -0.49 -6.48 5.25
CA PHE A 117 0.10 -5.66 4.19
C PHE A 117 1.60 -5.46 4.41
N ALA A 118 2.39 -5.61 3.34
CA ALA A 118 3.84 -5.52 3.39
C ALA A 118 4.38 -4.09 3.51
N ALA A 119 3.55 -3.11 3.15
CA ALA A 119 3.89 -1.71 3.20
C ALA A 119 2.67 -0.84 3.50
N ALA A 120 2.96 0.38 3.95
CA ALA A 120 2.03 1.48 3.95
C ALA A 120 2.68 2.73 3.32
N THR A 121 1.86 3.68 2.92
CA THR A 121 2.29 5.05 2.63
C THR A 121 1.39 6.00 3.40
N VAL A 122 2.02 6.91 4.14
CA VAL A 122 1.35 8.08 4.70
C VAL A 122 1.45 9.21 3.69
N ASN A 123 0.31 9.69 3.20
CA ASN A 123 0.21 10.86 2.33
C ASN A 123 -0.25 12.05 3.18
N PHE A 124 0.52 13.13 3.25
CA PHE A 124 0.28 14.21 4.20
C PHE A 124 -0.50 15.39 3.60
N LEU A 125 -1.45 15.91 4.38
CA LEU A 125 -2.13 17.21 4.26
C LEU A 125 -2.94 17.51 2.99
N LEU A 126 -2.40 17.27 1.80
CA LEU A 126 -3.03 17.59 0.51
C LEU A 126 -2.99 16.37 -0.41
N ALA A 127 -3.32 15.19 0.13
CA ALA A 127 -3.30 13.94 -0.61
C ALA A 127 -4.34 13.98 -1.75
N VAL A 128 -3.91 14.40 -2.94
CA VAL A 128 -4.71 14.57 -4.18
C VAL A 128 -3.97 13.89 -5.33
N THR A 129 -4.63 12.97 -6.02
CA THR A 129 -3.99 12.14 -7.05
C THR A 129 -4.54 12.45 -8.44
N ARG A 130 -3.73 12.23 -9.48
CA ARG A 130 -4.25 12.14 -10.86
C ARG A 130 -4.74 10.73 -11.12
N ARG A 131 -5.47 10.55 -12.21
CA ARG A 131 -5.93 9.24 -12.68
C ARG A 131 -4.73 8.30 -12.88
N HIS A 132 -4.72 7.16 -12.17
CA HIS A 132 -3.64 6.17 -12.22
C HIS A 132 -4.10 4.76 -11.82
N LYS A 133 -3.21 3.78 -12.00
CA LYS A 133 -3.26 2.46 -11.36
C LYS A 133 -1.97 2.21 -10.61
N ASP A 134 -2.02 1.39 -9.58
CA ASP A 134 -0.84 0.94 -8.86
C ASP A 134 -0.27 -0.33 -9.50
N PHE A 135 0.26 -0.21 -10.71
CA PHE A 135 0.70 -1.35 -11.53
C PHE A 135 1.78 -2.25 -10.90
N LEU A 136 2.42 -1.79 -9.81
CA LEU A 136 3.40 -2.58 -9.07
C LEU A 136 2.77 -3.49 -8.02
N ASN A 137 1.52 -3.25 -7.63
CA ASN A 137 0.78 -4.06 -6.67
C ASN A 137 0.24 -5.34 -7.32
N MET A 138 -0.16 -6.30 -6.50
CA MET A 138 -0.70 -7.57 -6.98
C MET A 138 -2.00 -7.33 -7.76
N ILE A 139 -2.13 -7.92 -8.95
CA ILE A 139 -3.21 -7.60 -9.91
C ILE A 139 -4.62 -7.91 -9.36
N TYR A 140 -4.77 -9.02 -8.64
CA TYR A 140 -5.97 -9.39 -7.91
C TYR A 140 -5.91 -8.98 -6.43
N GLY A 141 -4.87 -8.24 -6.05
CA GLY A 141 -4.63 -7.77 -4.70
C GLY A 141 -5.49 -6.58 -4.35
N PHE A 142 -5.67 -6.38 -3.04
CA PHE A 142 -6.27 -5.17 -2.50
C PHE A 142 -5.21 -4.25 -1.91
N CYS A 143 -5.56 -2.97 -1.85
CA CYS A 143 -4.98 -1.98 -0.97
C CYS A 143 -6.07 -1.47 -0.02
N ALA A 144 -5.70 -1.11 1.20
CA ALA A 144 -6.61 -0.47 2.14
C ALA A 144 -6.27 1.01 2.25
N VAL A 145 -7.25 1.90 2.07
CA VAL A 145 -7.03 3.36 2.20
C VAL A 145 -7.92 3.90 3.31
N THR A 146 -7.32 4.68 4.21
CA THR A 146 -8.01 5.44 5.25
C THR A 146 -7.70 6.93 5.08
N PRO A 147 -8.66 7.78 4.70
CA PRO A 147 -8.46 9.22 4.67
C PRO A 147 -8.60 9.80 6.07
N LEU A 148 -7.86 10.88 6.33
CA LEU A 148 -7.71 11.49 7.64
C LEU A 148 -7.71 13.01 7.48
N GLY A 149 -7.97 13.70 8.59
CA GLY A 149 -7.92 15.15 8.66
C GLY A 149 -9.26 15.86 8.52
N PRO A 150 -9.30 17.14 8.92
CA PRO A 150 -10.49 17.98 8.88
C PRO A 150 -10.77 18.50 7.46
N TYR A 151 -11.55 17.74 6.69
CA TYR A 151 -12.12 18.19 5.43
C TYR A 151 -13.60 17.81 5.33
N ASN A 152 -14.36 18.60 4.57
CA ASN A 152 -15.74 18.31 4.25
C ASN A 152 -15.82 17.31 3.09
N TYR A 153 -15.97 16.03 3.43
CA TYR A 153 -16.04 14.93 2.46
C TYR A 153 -17.26 14.97 1.52
N LYS A 154 -18.20 15.91 1.72
CA LYS A 154 -19.34 16.16 0.81
C LYS A 154 -19.04 17.25 -0.23
N GLN A 155 -17.97 18.03 -0.02
CA GLN A 155 -17.57 19.12 -0.91
C GLN A 155 -16.28 18.82 -1.67
N GLY A 156 -15.49 17.84 -1.23
CA GLY A 156 -14.24 17.46 -1.87
C GLY A 156 -13.60 16.20 -1.29
N GLY A 157 -12.41 15.86 -1.77
CA GLY A 157 -11.67 14.67 -1.32
C GLY A 157 -12.29 13.32 -1.73
N HIS A 158 -13.29 13.33 -2.61
CA HIS A 158 -13.95 12.13 -3.12
C HIS A 158 -12.97 11.21 -3.85
N LEU A 159 -13.22 9.90 -3.75
CA LEU A 159 -12.52 8.88 -4.52
C LEU A 159 -13.30 8.61 -5.82
N ILE A 160 -12.61 8.63 -6.95
CA ILE A 160 -13.15 8.26 -8.25
C ILE A 160 -12.59 6.90 -8.64
N ILE A 161 -13.47 5.97 -8.98
CA ILE A 161 -13.12 4.68 -9.60
C ILE A 161 -13.62 4.72 -11.04
N TRP A 162 -12.72 5.08 -11.95
CA TRP A 162 -13.04 5.43 -13.34
C TRP A 162 -13.61 4.25 -14.11
N ASP A 163 -13.00 3.08 -13.97
CA ASP A 163 -13.42 1.85 -14.66
C ASP A 163 -14.84 1.40 -14.26
N LEU A 164 -15.34 1.85 -13.10
CA LEU A 164 -16.69 1.55 -12.61
C LEU A 164 -17.67 2.73 -12.76
N GLY A 165 -17.23 3.89 -13.21
CA GLY A 165 -18.05 5.11 -13.28
C GLY A 165 -18.51 5.61 -11.91
N LEU A 166 -17.77 5.32 -10.83
CA LEU A 166 -18.15 5.66 -9.46
C LEU A 166 -17.41 6.89 -8.94
N ILE A 167 -18.15 7.76 -8.26
CA ILE A 167 -17.63 8.85 -7.42
C ILE A 167 -18.14 8.60 -6.00
N ILE A 168 -17.21 8.45 -5.07
CA ILE A 168 -17.48 8.04 -3.69
C ILE A 168 -17.11 9.21 -2.78
N GLU A 169 -18.11 9.78 -2.12
CA GLU A 169 -17.89 10.60 -0.92
C GLU A 169 -17.10 9.75 0.08
N PHE A 170 -15.93 10.23 0.48
CA PHE A 170 -14.99 9.41 1.26
C PHE A 170 -14.73 10.08 2.61
N PRO A 171 -15.47 9.75 3.69
CA PRO A 171 -15.35 10.44 4.97
C PRO A 171 -14.04 10.10 5.72
N PRO A 172 -13.47 11.04 6.50
CA PRO A 172 -12.34 10.77 7.38
C PRO A 172 -12.61 9.57 8.31
N GLY A 173 -11.62 8.69 8.44
CA GLY A 173 -11.68 7.51 9.31
C GLY A 173 -12.47 6.32 8.78
N THR A 174 -12.97 6.39 7.55
CA THR A 174 -13.52 5.22 6.85
C THR A 174 -12.42 4.44 6.15
N VAL A 175 -12.68 3.18 5.82
CA VAL A 175 -11.73 2.32 5.09
C VAL A 175 -12.36 1.88 3.79
N ILE A 176 -11.59 1.92 2.70
CA ILE A 176 -11.94 1.22 1.47
C ILE A 176 -10.87 0.18 1.14
N LEU A 177 -11.32 -1.03 0.78
CA LEU A 177 -10.49 -2.03 0.12
C LEU A 177 -10.63 -1.84 -1.39
N LEU A 178 -9.52 -1.50 -2.06
CA LEU A 178 -9.49 -1.16 -3.48
C LEU A 178 -8.54 -2.10 -4.25
N PRO A 179 -9.00 -2.77 -5.34
CA PRO A 179 -8.14 -3.46 -6.31
C PRO A 179 -7.29 -2.49 -7.13
N SER A 180 -6.35 -1.79 -6.48
CA SER A 180 -5.73 -0.57 -7.02
C SER A 180 -4.81 -0.81 -8.23
N ALA A 181 -4.33 -2.04 -8.42
CA ALA A 181 -3.60 -2.46 -9.62
C ALA A 181 -4.53 -2.70 -10.82
N LEU A 182 -5.78 -3.09 -10.57
CA LEU A 182 -6.76 -3.44 -11.59
C LEU A 182 -7.57 -2.22 -12.01
N LEU A 183 -8.07 -1.45 -11.05
CA LEU A 183 -9.01 -0.36 -11.27
C LEU A 183 -8.29 0.98 -11.33
N GLU A 184 -8.58 1.74 -12.38
CA GLU A 184 -8.10 3.10 -12.51
C GLU A 184 -8.83 4.03 -11.56
N HIS A 185 -8.08 4.78 -10.79
CA HIS A 185 -8.62 5.59 -9.71
C HIS A 185 -7.86 6.90 -9.54
N SER A 186 -8.50 7.82 -8.84
CA SER A 186 -7.94 9.10 -8.39
C SER A 186 -8.77 9.64 -7.25
N ASN A 187 -8.28 10.65 -6.56
CA ASN A 187 -9.09 11.41 -5.62
C ASN A 187 -9.01 12.91 -5.92
N VAL A 188 -10.13 13.59 -5.74
CA VAL A 188 -10.25 15.01 -6.09
C VAL A 188 -9.71 15.92 -4.99
N SER A 189 -9.52 17.19 -5.33
CA SER A 189 -9.13 18.23 -4.38
C SER A 189 -10.16 18.41 -3.26
N ILE A 190 -9.68 18.95 -2.15
CA ILE A 190 -10.49 19.44 -1.03
C ILE A 190 -10.71 20.94 -1.14
N VAL A 191 -11.54 21.52 -0.26
CA VAL A 191 -11.79 22.96 -0.26
C VAL A 191 -10.52 23.70 0.22
N PRO A 192 -10.19 24.88 -0.35
CA PRO A 192 -9.05 25.66 0.11
C PRO A 192 -9.08 25.93 1.63
N GLY A 193 -7.97 25.67 2.31
CA GLY A 193 -7.85 25.81 3.77
C GLY A 193 -8.11 24.54 4.57
N GLU A 194 -8.65 23.49 3.95
CA GLU A 194 -8.80 22.17 4.57
C GLU A 194 -7.50 21.36 4.51
N THR A 195 -7.44 20.28 5.30
CA THR A 195 -6.39 19.27 5.19
C THR A 195 -6.97 17.86 5.08
N ARG A 196 -6.35 17.05 4.24
CA ARG A 196 -6.63 15.64 4.01
C ARG A 196 -5.33 14.85 3.90
N SER A 197 -5.01 14.15 4.97
CA SER A 197 -3.99 13.10 4.97
C SER A 197 -4.61 11.75 4.61
N SER A 198 -3.80 10.73 4.35
CA SER A 198 -4.28 9.34 4.27
C SER A 198 -3.20 8.35 4.63
N ILE A 199 -3.61 7.19 5.14
CA ILE A 199 -2.75 6.00 5.26
C ILE A 199 -3.25 4.98 4.26
N THR A 200 -2.35 4.51 3.39
CA THR A 200 -2.64 3.49 2.37
C THR A 200 -1.78 2.27 2.60
N PHE A 201 -2.37 1.10 2.83
CA PHE A 201 -1.68 -0.18 3.00
C PHE A 201 -1.72 -0.98 1.70
N TYR A 202 -0.60 -1.58 1.32
CA TYR A 202 -0.45 -2.31 0.05
C TYR A 202 0.67 -3.35 0.11
N SER A 203 0.67 -4.25 -0.89
CA SER A 203 1.74 -5.22 -1.08
C SER A 203 2.15 -5.28 -2.55
N ALA A 204 3.44 -5.08 -2.82
CA ALA A 204 3.98 -5.13 -4.18
C ALA A 204 3.94 -6.56 -4.73
N ALA A 205 3.51 -6.74 -5.98
CA ALA A 205 3.45 -8.03 -6.66
C ALA A 205 4.81 -8.75 -6.73
N GLY A 206 5.91 -7.99 -6.67
CA GLY A 206 7.26 -8.54 -6.62
C GLY A 206 7.46 -9.50 -5.45
N LEU A 207 6.90 -9.19 -4.27
CA LEU A 207 7.05 -10.00 -3.06
C LEU A 207 6.48 -11.42 -3.25
N PHE A 208 5.28 -11.52 -3.81
CA PHE A 208 4.64 -12.78 -4.16
C PHE A 208 5.45 -13.55 -5.21
N ARG A 209 5.97 -12.86 -6.22
CA ARG A 209 6.79 -13.48 -7.27
C ARG A 209 8.14 -13.96 -6.77
N TRP A 210 8.74 -13.28 -5.80
CA TRP A 210 9.98 -13.72 -5.17
C TRP A 210 9.83 -15.14 -4.61
N ARG A 211 8.79 -15.37 -3.80
CA ARG A 211 8.47 -16.69 -3.27
C ARG A 211 8.11 -17.69 -4.37
N HIS A 212 7.28 -17.30 -5.34
CA HIS A 212 6.86 -18.17 -6.45
C HIS A 212 8.06 -18.65 -7.28
N ASN A 213 9.03 -17.78 -7.49
CA ASN A 213 10.26 -18.06 -8.24
C ASN A 213 11.30 -18.82 -7.41
N GLY A 214 10.99 -19.25 -6.17
CA GLY A 214 11.95 -19.92 -5.30
C GLY A 214 13.06 -18.99 -4.81
N TYR A 215 12.68 -17.82 -4.32
CA TYR A 215 13.57 -16.79 -3.76
C TYR A 215 14.55 -16.24 -4.80
N MET A 216 13.99 -15.92 -5.97
CA MET A 216 14.72 -15.34 -7.10
C MET A 216 13.93 -14.21 -7.74
N SER A 217 14.66 -13.20 -8.23
CA SER A 217 14.05 -12.15 -9.04
C SER A 217 13.49 -12.74 -10.35
N ASP A 218 12.52 -12.05 -10.97
CA ASP A 218 12.05 -12.43 -12.31
C ASP A 218 13.22 -12.48 -13.32
N LYS A 219 14.26 -11.66 -13.14
CA LYS A 219 15.46 -11.66 -13.99
C LYS A 219 16.27 -12.94 -13.79
N GLU A 220 16.59 -13.30 -12.55
CA GLU A 220 17.37 -14.49 -12.23
C GLU A 220 16.62 -15.78 -12.58
N PHE A 221 15.33 -15.86 -12.25
CA PHE A 221 14.50 -17.01 -12.59
C PHE A 221 14.52 -17.27 -14.10
N ARG A 222 14.32 -16.22 -14.92
CA ARG A 222 14.33 -16.35 -16.38
C ARG A 222 15.69 -16.75 -16.94
N ALA A 223 16.79 -16.33 -16.31
CA ALA A 223 18.14 -16.70 -16.73
C ALA A 223 18.50 -18.15 -16.41
N ARG A 224 17.93 -18.71 -15.32
CA ARG A 224 18.24 -20.08 -14.85
C ARG A 224 17.24 -21.14 -15.33
N ALA A 225 16.00 -20.76 -15.60
CA ALA A 225 14.94 -21.71 -15.94
C ALA A 225 15.16 -22.39 -17.29
N SER A 226 14.95 -23.71 -17.35
CA SER A 226 14.92 -24.44 -18.62
C SER A 226 13.76 -23.95 -19.52
N PRO A 227 13.82 -24.13 -20.85
CA PRO A 227 12.76 -23.69 -21.75
C PRO A 227 11.36 -24.20 -21.37
N LYS A 228 11.27 -25.45 -20.88
CA LYS A 228 10.01 -26.07 -20.43
C LYS A 228 9.45 -25.38 -19.18
N VAL A 229 10.30 -25.07 -18.21
CA VAL A 229 9.91 -24.36 -16.98
C VAL A 229 9.50 -22.92 -17.31
N LEU A 230 10.27 -22.23 -18.16
CA LEU A 230 9.96 -20.88 -18.59
C LEU A 230 8.62 -20.79 -19.34
N LYS A 231 8.29 -21.79 -20.17
CA LYS A 231 6.99 -21.87 -20.85
C LYS A 231 5.85 -21.97 -19.83
N LYS A 232 5.97 -22.83 -18.82
CA LYS A 232 4.98 -22.95 -17.74
C LYS A 232 4.84 -21.66 -16.93
N TRP A 233 5.95 -21.00 -16.58
CA TRP A 233 5.93 -19.73 -15.86
C TRP A 233 5.23 -18.62 -16.64
N LYS A 234 5.46 -18.52 -17.96
CA LYS A 234 4.75 -17.57 -18.83
C LYS A 234 3.25 -17.88 -18.91
N GLN A 235 2.88 -19.17 -18.96
CA GLN A 235 1.48 -19.59 -18.95
C GLN A 235 0.80 -19.23 -17.62
N TYR A 236 1.41 -19.59 -16.49
CA TYR A 236 0.95 -19.20 -15.16
C TYR A 236 0.67 -17.69 -15.08
N ARG A 237 1.61 -16.85 -15.54
CA ARG A 237 1.41 -15.39 -15.53
C ARG A 237 0.24 -14.90 -16.40
N ARG A 238 -0.06 -15.58 -17.51
CA ARG A 238 -1.23 -15.27 -18.36
C ARG A 238 -2.53 -15.72 -17.70
N GLU A 239 -2.49 -16.75 -16.89
CA GLU A 239 -3.65 -17.37 -16.26
C GLU A 239 -3.81 -16.98 -14.78
N MET A 240 -2.93 -16.13 -14.25
CA MET A 240 -2.89 -15.68 -12.86
C MET A 240 -4.21 -15.07 -12.38
N TRP A 241 -5.01 -14.52 -13.30
CA TRP A 241 -6.36 -14.03 -12.97
C TRP A 241 -7.29 -15.14 -12.47
N LYS A 242 -7.11 -16.40 -12.91
CA LYS A 242 -7.90 -17.55 -12.46
C LYS A 242 -7.66 -17.83 -10.98
N GLU A 243 -6.40 -17.88 -10.57
CA GLU A 243 -6.03 -18.00 -9.16
C GLU A 243 -6.57 -16.82 -8.35
N GLY A 244 -6.48 -15.61 -8.90
CA GLY A 244 -7.11 -14.43 -8.31
C GLY A 244 -8.60 -14.64 -8.05
N LEU A 245 -9.36 -15.11 -9.04
CA LEU A 245 -10.81 -15.36 -8.87
C LEU A 245 -11.13 -16.41 -7.80
N GLU A 246 -10.29 -17.43 -7.64
CA GLU A 246 -10.43 -18.45 -6.59
C GLU A 246 -10.16 -17.86 -5.20
N LEU A 247 -9.12 -17.03 -5.07
CA LEU A 247 -8.75 -16.36 -3.82
C LEU A 247 -9.73 -15.26 -3.40
N LEU A 248 -10.49 -14.72 -4.36
CA LEU A 248 -11.55 -13.73 -4.12
C LEU A 248 -12.87 -14.35 -3.66
N GLN A 249 -13.01 -15.68 -3.73
CA GLN A 249 -14.20 -16.35 -3.20
C GLN A 249 -14.19 -16.31 -1.66
N PRO A 250 -15.35 -16.08 -1.02
CA PRO A 250 -15.51 -16.19 0.44
C PRO A 250 -14.99 -17.52 1.01
#